data_AF-A0A370G2P5-F1
#
_entry.id   AF-A0A370G2P5-F1
#
_cell.length_a   1.000
_cell.length_b   1.000
_cell.length_c   1.000
_cell.angle_alpha   90.00
_cell.angle_beta   90.00
_cell.angle_gamma   90.00
#
_symmetry.space_group_name_H-M   'P 1'
#
loop_
_entity.id
_entity.type
_entity.pdbx_description
1 polymer ?
#
loop_
_entity_poly.entity_id
_entity_poly.type
_entity_poly.pdbx_seq_one_letter_code
_entity_poly.pdbx_strand_id
1 'polypeptide(L)'
;MRAAEIMLRRVWPERKGRPLSLSLPPLTDAADLSAAMATIIQAVTAGEITPDEGQALSALIEAQRKTIETHDLAARMDAIEQLLPKGKP
;
A
#
# COMPACT_ATOMS: atom_id res chain seq x y z
N MET A 1 15.89 28.33 -25.52
CA MET A 1 16.79 27.16 -25.62
C MET A 1 16.01 25.87 -25.37
N ARG A 2 15.26 25.37 -26.37
CA ARG A 2 14.35 24.21 -26.19
C ARG A 2 15.05 22.85 -26.31
N ALA A 3 16.12 22.78 -27.11
CA ALA A 3 16.89 21.56 -27.32
C ALA A 3 17.66 21.11 -26.06
N ALA A 4 18.26 22.06 -25.33
CA ALA A 4 18.95 21.78 -24.08
C ALA A 4 18.02 21.24 -22.99
N GLU A 5 16.79 21.79 -22.89
CA GLU A 5 15.76 21.34 -21.95
C GLU A 5 15.32 19.89 -22.19
N ILE A 6 15.08 19.52 -23.47
CA ILE A 6 14.72 18.14 -23.85
C ILE A 6 15.85 17.16 -23.54
N MET A 7 17.10 17.56 -23.77
CA MET A 7 18.26 16.73 -23.46
C MET A 7 18.45 16.54 -21.95
N LEU A 8 18.27 17.59 -21.16
CA LEU A 8 18.36 17.53 -19.70
C LEU A 8 17.30 16.60 -19.09
N ARG A 9 16.05 16.65 -19.55
CA ARG A 9 14.98 15.74 -19.09
C ARG A 9 15.28 14.25 -19.36
N ARG A 10 16.14 13.94 -20.34
CA ARG A 10 16.51 12.57 -20.71
C ARG A 10 17.76 12.07 -20.01
N VAL A 11 18.75 12.94 -19.81
CA VAL A 11 20.02 12.61 -19.14
C VAL A 11 19.89 12.66 -17.62
N TRP A 12 19.08 13.59 -17.11
CA TRP A 12 18.79 13.77 -15.69
C TRP A 12 17.27 13.75 -15.49
N PRO A 13 16.64 12.57 -15.54
CA PRO A 13 15.20 12.46 -15.36
C PRO A 13 14.82 13.13 -14.04
N GLU A 14 13.79 13.98 -14.10
CA GLU A 14 13.17 14.59 -12.92
C GLU A 14 12.93 13.48 -11.89
N ARG A 15 13.42 13.65 -10.65
CA ARG A 15 13.35 12.60 -9.62
C ARG A 15 11.92 12.09 -9.53
N LYS A 16 11.70 10.84 -9.99
CA LYS A 16 10.41 10.17 -9.86
C LYS A 16 10.22 9.85 -8.38
N GLY A 17 9.27 10.53 -7.75
CA GLY A 17 8.99 10.38 -6.32
C GLY A 17 9.64 11.45 -5.47
N ARG A 18 8.99 12.61 -5.38
CA ARG A 18 9.17 13.47 -4.20
C ARG A 18 8.62 12.72 -2.97
N PRO A 19 9.18 12.92 -1.76
CA PRO A 19 8.53 12.45 -0.55
C PRO A 19 7.10 12.98 -0.50
N LEU A 20 6.15 12.07 -0.34
CA LEU A 20 4.74 12.40 -0.20
C LEU A 20 4.38 12.44 1.28
N SER A 21 3.67 13.48 1.70
CA SER A 21 3.08 13.55 3.04
C SER A 21 1.58 13.34 2.90
N LEU A 22 1.10 12.21 3.40
CA LEU A 22 -0.31 11.87 3.42
C LEU A 22 -0.61 11.24 4.79
N SER A 23 -1.52 11.86 5.53
CA SER A 23 -1.91 11.37 6.85
C SER A 23 -2.87 10.20 6.68
N LEU A 24 -2.37 8.99 6.82
CA LEU A 24 -3.19 7.78 6.79
C LEU A 24 -3.61 7.36 8.22
N PRO A 25 -4.78 6.74 8.38
CA PRO A 25 -5.14 6.08 9.63
C PRO A 25 -4.17 4.91 9.92
N PRO A 26 -4.22 4.31 11.13
CA PRO A 26 -3.63 3.00 11.38
C PRO A 26 -4.05 2.01 10.29
N LEU A 27 -3.20 1.02 9.98
CA LEU A 27 -3.43 0.01 8.95
C LEU A 27 -3.44 -1.39 9.56
N THR A 28 -4.26 -1.57 10.60
CA THR A 28 -4.23 -2.79 11.43
C THR A 28 -5.32 -3.79 11.07
N ASP A 29 -6.46 -3.33 10.55
CA ASP A 29 -7.58 -4.18 10.18
C ASP A 29 -8.23 -3.79 8.84
N ALA A 30 -9.28 -4.50 8.43
CA ALA A 30 -9.95 -4.23 7.17
C ALA A 30 -10.66 -2.86 7.12
N ALA A 31 -11.17 -2.36 8.25
CA ALA A 31 -11.86 -1.08 8.32
C ALA A 31 -10.86 0.08 8.17
N ASP A 32 -9.73 -0.04 8.83
CA ASP A 32 -8.56 0.81 8.70
C ASP A 32 -8.08 0.93 7.24
N LEU A 33 -7.93 -0.20 6.55
CA LEU A 33 -7.51 -0.21 5.13
C LEU A 33 -8.53 0.47 4.22
N SER A 34 -9.82 0.30 4.50
CA SER A 34 -10.89 0.98 3.76
C SER A 34 -10.85 2.50 3.97
N ALA A 35 -10.65 2.94 5.21
CA ALA A 35 -10.50 4.36 5.54
C ALA A 35 -9.24 4.98 4.91
N ALA A 36 -8.13 4.24 4.89
CA ALA A 36 -6.92 4.64 4.20
C ALA A 36 -7.13 4.81 2.69
N MET A 37 -7.84 3.87 2.05
CA MET A 37 -8.19 3.98 0.64
C MET A 37 -9.07 5.20 0.35
N ALA A 38 -10.07 5.47 1.21
CA ALA A 38 -10.91 6.67 1.08
C ALA A 38 -10.07 7.96 1.15
N THR A 39 -9.11 8.01 2.07
CA THR A 39 -8.17 9.14 2.20
C THR A 39 -7.34 9.35 0.93
N ILE A 40 -6.83 8.26 0.34
CA ILE A 40 -6.09 8.32 -0.93
C ILE A 40 -6.98 8.85 -2.06
N ILE A 41 -8.20 8.33 -2.21
CA ILE A 41 -9.16 8.78 -3.23
C ILE A 41 -9.45 10.28 -3.06
N GLN A 42 -9.66 10.73 -1.83
CA GLN A 42 -9.89 12.14 -1.55
C GLN A 42 -8.69 13.01 -1.95
N ALA A 43 -7.47 12.61 -1.60
CA ALA A 43 -6.27 13.36 -1.96
C ALA A 43 -6.04 13.42 -3.48
N VAL A 44 -6.33 12.34 -4.22
CA VAL A 44 -6.26 12.33 -5.69
C VAL A 44 -7.31 13.27 -6.28
N THR A 45 -8.56 13.19 -5.82
CA THR A 45 -9.66 14.01 -6.35
C THR A 45 -9.53 15.49 -6.00
N ALA A 46 -8.89 15.80 -4.87
CA ALA A 46 -8.52 17.17 -4.49
C ALA A 46 -7.29 17.71 -5.25
N GLY A 47 -6.56 16.86 -5.98
CA GLY A 47 -5.35 17.24 -6.70
C GLY A 47 -4.11 17.44 -5.82
N GLU A 48 -4.15 16.99 -4.56
CA GLU A 48 -3.01 17.03 -3.64
C GLU A 48 -1.92 16.05 -4.07
N ILE A 49 -2.35 14.92 -4.64
CA ILE A 49 -1.49 13.89 -5.22
C ILE A 49 -1.95 13.52 -6.63
N THR A 50 -1.03 12.98 -7.42
CA THR A 50 -1.33 12.51 -8.77
C THR A 50 -2.03 11.15 -8.75
N PRO A 51 -2.78 10.79 -9.82
CA PRO A 51 -3.33 9.45 -9.97
C PRO A 51 -2.27 8.34 -9.90
N ASP A 52 -1.08 8.57 -10.46
CA ASP A 52 0.03 7.62 -10.43
C ASP A 52 0.56 7.41 -9.00
N GLU A 53 0.69 8.49 -8.21
CA GLU A 53 1.04 8.40 -6.78
C GLU A 53 -0.06 7.66 -5.99
N GLY A 54 -1.34 7.95 -6.28
CA GLY A 54 -2.47 7.25 -5.68
C GLY A 54 -2.45 5.75 -5.99
N GLN A 55 -2.17 5.37 -7.23
CA GLN A 55 -2.03 3.96 -7.62
C GLN A 55 -0.88 3.27 -6.87
N ALA A 56 0.27 3.95 -6.73
CA ALA A 56 1.40 3.42 -5.98
C ALA A 56 1.05 3.20 -4.49
N LEU A 57 0.35 4.14 -3.85
CA LEU A 57 -0.12 3.99 -2.48
C LEU A 57 -1.13 2.86 -2.34
N SER A 58 -2.09 2.75 -3.26
CA SER A 58 -3.09 1.67 -3.26
C SER A 58 -2.44 0.29 -3.32
N ALA A 59 -1.32 0.14 -4.03
CA ALA A 59 -0.56 -1.11 -4.06
C ALA A 59 0.06 -1.46 -2.69
N LEU A 60 0.49 -0.47 -1.91
CA LEU A 60 0.99 -0.68 -0.54
C LEU A 60 -0.13 -1.10 0.41
N ILE A 61 -1.31 -0.49 0.30
CA ILE A 61 -2.50 -0.87 1.08
C ILE A 61 -2.91 -2.31 0.76
N GLU A 62 -2.90 -2.70 -0.51
CA GLU A 62 -3.20 -4.08 -0.92
C GLU A 62 -2.15 -5.08 -0.42
N ALA A 63 -0.88 -4.70 -0.36
CA ALA A 63 0.16 -5.54 0.24
C ALA A 63 -0.11 -5.76 1.74
N GLN A 64 -0.46 -4.69 2.47
CA GLN A 64 -0.81 -4.78 3.89
C GLN A 64 -2.05 -5.65 4.14
N ARG A 65 -3.07 -5.57 3.27
CA ARG A 65 -4.25 -6.45 3.32
C ARG A 65 -3.84 -7.92 3.29
N LYS A 66 -2.94 -8.30 2.37
CA LYS A 66 -2.44 -9.67 2.24
C LYS A 66 -1.64 -10.10 3.46
N THR A 67 -0.86 -9.20 4.05
CA THR A 67 -0.12 -9.48 5.29
C THR A 67 -1.06 -9.80 6.45
N ILE A 68 -2.11 -9.01 6.65
CA ILE A 68 -3.13 -9.26 7.68
C ILE A 68 -3.82 -10.61 7.43
N GLU A 69 -4.28 -10.85 6.20
CA GLU A 69 -4.94 -12.11 5.83
C GLU A 69 -4.04 -13.33 6.07
N THR A 70 -2.76 -13.23 5.70
CA THR A 70 -1.79 -14.31 5.90
C THR A 70 -1.57 -14.58 7.39
N HIS A 71 -1.46 -13.52 8.20
CA HIS A 71 -1.30 -13.64 9.64
C HIS A 71 -2.52 -14.30 10.30
N ASP A 72 -3.72 -13.87 9.93
CA ASP A 72 -4.97 -14.41 10.48
C ASP A 72 -5.18 -15.88 10.09
N LEU A 73 -4.85 -16.24 8.85
CA LEU A 73 -4.91 -17.62 8.40
C LEU A 73 -3.91 -18.50 9.16
N ALA A 74 -2.68 -18.04 9.36
CA ALA A 74 -1.67 -18.76 10.14
C ALA A 74 -2.14 -18.98 11.60
N ALA A 75 -2.65 -17.93 12.25
CA ALA A 75 -3.17 -18.03 13.62
C ALA A 75 -4.34 -19.03 13.73
N ARG A 76 -5.23 -19.05 12.72
CA ARG A 76 -6.33 -20.01 12.65
C ARG A 76 -5.85 -21.45 12.42
N MET A 77 -4.82 -21.64 11.60
CA MET A 77 -4.21 -22.96 11.40
C MET A 77 -3.61 -23.49 12.71
N ASP A 78 -2.83 -22.67 13.41
CA ASP A 78 -2.23 -23.04 14.70
C ASP A 78 -3.30 -23.43 15.74
N ALA A 79 -4.40 -22.67 15.80
CA ALA A 79 -5.51 -22.97 16.69
C ALA A 79 -6.17 -24.33 16.36
N ILE A 80 -6.34 -24.64 15.07
CA ILE A 80 -6.89 -25.93 14.63
C ILE A 80 -5.92 -27.07 14.96
N GLU A 81 -4.63 -26.90 14.71
CA GLU A 81 -3.61 -27.91 14.99
C GLU A 81 -3.50 -28.25 16.49
N GLN A 82 -3.72 -27.26 17.37
CA GLN A 82 -3.78 -27.48 18.82
C GLN A 82 -5.01 -28.29 19.25
N LEU A 83 -6.13 -28.15 18.54
CA LEU A 83 -7.38 -28.87 18.81
C LEU A 83 -7.41 -30.28 18.22
N LEU A 84 -6.62 -30.53 17.19
CA LEU A 84 -6.52 -31.86 16.59
C LEU A 84 -5.80 -32.81 17.56
N PRO A 85 -6.37 -34.00 17.86
CA PRO A 85 -5.67 -35.00 18.64
C PRO A 85 -4.39 -35.39 17.89
N LYS A 86 -3.23 -35.21 18.54
CA LYS A 86 -1.94 -35.66 17.99
C LYS A 86 -2.07 -37.15 17.71
N GLY A 87 -2.13 -37.51 16.43
CA GLY A 87 -2.17 -38.90 16.00
C GLY A 87 -1.03 -39.65 16.70
N LYS A 88 -1.37 -40.71 17.44
CA LYS A 88 -0.38 -41.62 18.00
C LYS A 88 0.47 -42.17 16.83
N PRO A 89 1.78 -42.32 17.00
CA PRO A 89 2.66 -42.90 15.99
C PRO A 89 2.22 -44.33 15.63
#